data_AF-A0A651DE28-F1
#
_entry.id   AF-A0A651DE28-F1
#
_cell.length_a   1.000
_cell.length_b   1.000
_cell.length_c   1.000
_cell.angle_alpha   90.00
_cell.angle_beta   90.00
_cell.angle_gamma   90.00
#
_symmetry.space_group_name_H-M   'P 1'
#
loop_
_entity.id
_entity.type
_entity.pdbx_description
1 polymer ?
#
loop_
_entity_poly.entity_id
_entity_poly.type
_entity_poly.pdbx_seq_one_letter_code
_entity_poly.pdbx_strand_id
1 'polypeptide(L)'
;PDRLLIRRDVEVVDGGSLGTLDFEGSEAFDPAFATVNVGGATGGTNSLLMGYFSGSQCLGTNVSLGLASGASTAELPGVPEALQRDGDFHQYTATGTENGSSRVATEFHRTLASRTIDLPPAIDPTVSELDGTGRRVSAEVPIPSAFRDGDFGMLMVQVIGEGRSNNTAVSLGRIAGSTGTVATEDLSDAPGWSNEWTVPSDGSTQWVVQVTATYAPGGTVADFCNDGARSLVASQTEGG
;
A
#
# COMPACT_ATOMS: atom_id res chain seq x y z
N PRO A 1 -13.59 1.33 -17.82
CA PRO A 1 -13.42 2.35 -18.86
C PRO A 1 -13.69 1.70 -20.21
N ASP A 2 -14.31 2.44 -21.12
CA ASP A 2 -14.67 1.91 -22.45
C ASP A 2 -13.54 2.15 -23.46
N ARG A 3 -12.75 3.20 -23.25
CA ARG A 3 -11.63 3.62 -24.10
C ARG A 3 -10.47 4.11 -23.25
N LEU A 4 -9.25 3.89 -23.73
CA LEU A 4 -8.02 4.41 -23.14
C LEU A 4 -7.26 5.24 -24.19
N LEU A 5 -6.48 6.20 -23.71
CA LEU A 5 -5.60 7.02 -24.53
C LEU A 5 -4.30 7.23 -23.76
N ILE A 6 -3.17 7.05 -24.43
CA ILE A 6 -1.85 7.27 -23.85
C ILE A 6 -1.05 8.16 -24.80
N ARG A 7 -0.76 9.39 -24.36
CA ARG A 7 0.18 10.30 -25.03
C ARG A 7 1.47 10.35 -24.23
N ARG A 8 2.60 10.10 -24.91
CA ARG A 8 3.93 10.06 -24.32
C ARG A 8 4.86 11.01 -25.07
N ASP A 9 5.96 11.35 -24.44
CA ASP A 9 6.99 12.24 -25.00
C ASP A 9 6.43 13.60 -25.42
N VAL A 10 5.42 14.09 -24.68
CA VAL A 10 4.81 15.40 -24.90
C VAL A 10 5.36 16.38 -23.88
N GLU A 11 6.10 17.37 -24.35
CA GLU A 11 6.52 18.51 -23.55
C GLU A 11 5.39 19.55 -23.55
N VAL A 12 4.69 19.68 -22.42
CA VAL A 12 3.74 20.76 -22.21
C VAL A 12 4.50 21.90 -21.57
N VAL A 13 4.71 22.98 -22.32
CA VAL A 13 5.33 24.20 -21.80
C VAL A 13 4.50 24.77 -20.64
N ASP A 14 5.11 25.57 -19.77
CA ASP A 14 4.40 26.21 -18.67
C ASP A 14 3.21 27.05 -19.17
N GLY A 15 2.05 26.88 -18.54
CA GLY A 15 0.76 27.43 -19.00
C GLY A 15 0.22 26.84 -20.32
N GLY A 16 0.87 25.81 -20.88
CA GLY A 16 0.46 25.10 -22.08
C GLY A 16 -0.71 24.13 -21.85
N SER A 17 -1.18 23.52 -22.94
CA SER A 17 -2.30 22.57 -22.93
C SER A 17 -1.99 21.36 -23.81
N LEU A 18 -2.48 20.19 -23.41
CA LEU A 18 -2.51 18.97 -24.25
C LEU A 18 -3.57 19.05 -25.37
N GLY A 19 -4.33 20.14 -25.44
CA GLY A 19 -5.47 20.29 -26.33
C GLY A 19 -6.62 19.36 -25.93
N THR A 20 -7.55 19.16 -26.86
CA THR A 20 -8.66 18.22 -26.69
C THR A 20 -8.14 16.78 -26.70
N LEU A 21 -8.53 16.00 -25.70
CA LEU A 21 -8.35 14.55 -25.69
C LEU A 21 -9.59 13.92 -26.33
N ASP A 22 -9.38 13.22 -27.44
CA ASP A 22 -10.45 12.55 -28.19
C ASP A 22 -10.38 11.03 -27.95
N PHE A 23 -11.32 10.51 -27.16
CA PHE A 23 -11.41 9.09 -26.81
C PHE A 23 -12.16 8.24 -27.87
N GLU A 24 -12.78 8.90 -28.85
CA GLU A 24 -13.44 8.26 -29.99
C GLU A 24 -12.54 8.24 -31.24
N GLY A 25 -11.51 9.10 -31.25
CA GLY A 25 -10.53 9.22 -32.32
C GLY A 25 -9.55 8.04 -32.44
N SER A 26 -8.69 8.12 -33.45
CA SER A 26 -7.72 7.06 -33.79
C SER A 26 -6.57 6.89 -32.80
N GLU A 27 -6.34 7.86 -31.91
CA GLU A 27 -5.35 7.76 -30.83
C GLU A 27 -5.85 6.95 -29.63
N ALA A 28 -7.17 6.78 -29.52
CA ALA A 28 -7.79 6.00 -28.48
C ALA A 28 -7.92 4.53 -28.89
N PHE A 29 -7.91 3.65 -27.91
CA PHE A 29 -7.94 2.21 -28.10
C PHE A 29 -8.79 1.54 -27.03
N ASP A 30 -9.23 0.32 -27.33
CA ASP A 30 -10.01 -0.48 -26.40
C ASP A 30 -9.07 -1.09 -25.34
N PRO A 31 -9.46 -1.07 -24.05
CA PRO A 31 -8.70 -1.77 -23.02
C PRO A 31 -8.70 -3.27 -23.25
N ALA A 32 -7.60 -3.93 -22.88
CA ALA A 32 -7.61 -5.37 -22.68
C ALA A 32 -8.09 -5.68 -21.26
N PHE A 33 -8.56 -6.89 -21.01
CA PHE A 33 -9.10 -7.28 -19.71
C PHE A 33 -8.43 -8.53 -19.16
N ALA A 34 -8.31 -8.58 -17.83
CA ALA A 34 -7.81 -9.73 -17.10
C ALA A 34 -8.72 -10.06 -15.91
N THR A 35 -8.97 -11.34 -15.68
CA THR A 35 -9.67 -11.80 -14.49
C THR A 35 -8.69 -11.86 -13.32
N VAL A 36 -8.96 -11.09 -12.28
CA VAL A 36 -8.15 -11.05 -11.06
C VAL A 36 -8.94 -11.63 -9.90
N ASN A 37 -8.31 -12.51 -9.15
CA ASN A 37 -8.88 -13.12 -7.94
C ASN A 37 -8.11 -12.67 -6.70
N VAL A 38 -8.80 -12.57 -5.57
CA VAL A 38 -8.22 -12.39 -4.24
C VAL A 38 -8.01 -13.77 -3.62
N GLY A 39 -6.76 -14.13 -3.38
CA GLY A 39 -6.38 -15.31 -2.61
C GLY A 39 -6.20 -15.00 -1.12
N GLY A 40 -6.32 -16.01 -0.25
CA GLY A 40 -6.10 -15.84 1.19
C GLY A 40 -7.16 -15.02 1.94
N ALA A 41 -8.30 -14.71 1.31
CA ALA A 41 -9.43 -14.05 1.97
C ALA A 41 -10.07 -14.97 3.02
N THR A 42 -10.35 -14.45 4.22
CA THR A 42 -10.86 -15.23 5.37
C THR A 42 -12.26 -14.84 5.82
N GLY A 43 -12.96 -14.01 5.04
CA GLY A 43 -14.17 -13.32 5.46
C GLY A 43 -14.05 -11.83 5.14
N GLY A 44 -15.00 -11.04 5.64
CA GLY A 44 -14.97 -9.58 5.50
C GLY A 44 -15.21 -9.05 4.09
N THR A 45 -14.71 -7.84 3.83
CA THR A 45 -14.84 -7.13 2.55
C THR A 45 -13.52 -7.17 1.81
N ASN A 46 -13.57 -7.56 0.53
CA ASN A 46 -12.41 -7.53 -0.36
C ASN A 46 -12.57 -6.42 -1.41
N SER A 47 -11.46 -5.90 -1.89
CA SER A 47 -11.43 -5.07 -3.09
C SER A 47 -10.23 -5.37 -3.96
N LEU A 48 -10.40 -5.13 -5.25
CA LEU A 48 -9.38 -5.25 -6.27
C LEU A 48 -9.23 -3.92 -6.98
N LEU A 49 -7.99 -3.48 -7.17
CA LEU A 49 -7.64 -2.26 -7.88
C LEU A 49 -6.61 -2.59 -8.96
N MET A 50 -6.83 -2.06 -10.14
CA MET A 50 -5.87 -2.06 -11.24
C MET A 50 -5.32 -0.65 -11.44
N GLY A 51 -4.02 -0.50 -11.28
CA GLY A 51 -3.26 0.67 -11.69
C GLY A 51 -2.45 0.39 -12.96
N TYR A 52 -2.09 1.44 -13.66
CA TYR A 52 -1.09 1.37 -14.74
C TYR A 52 -0.11 2.51 -14.59
N PHE A 53 1.17 2.18 -14.72
CA PHE A 53 2.27 3.12 -14.64
C PHE A 53 2.95 3.20 -15.98
N SER A 54 3.24 4.42 -16.41
CA SER A 54 4.06 4.64 -17.60
C SER A 54 5.48 5.10 -17.23
N GLY A 55 6.49 4.39 -17.73
CA GLY A 55 7.89 4.67 -17.45
C GLY A 55 8.47 4.00 -16.18
N SER A 56 9.80 3.96 -16.13
CA SER A 56 10.60 3.04 -15.30
C SER A 56 10.72 3.38 -13.81
N GLN A 57 10.06 4.42 -13.30
CA GLN A 57 10.31 4.91 -11.94
C GLN A 57 9.12 4.83 -10.98
N CYS A 58 7.95 4.31 -11.40
CA CYS A 58 6.68 4.43 -10.65
C CYS A 58 6.32 5.85 -10.14
N LEU A 59 6.99 6.90 -10.59
CA LEU A 59 6.84 8.26 -10.05
C LEU A 59 5.97 9.10 -10.97
N GLY A 60 4.85 9.60 -10.42
CA GLY A 60 4.05 10.67 -11.04
C GLY A 60 3.26 10.30 -12.29
N THR A 61 3.26 9.04 -12.72
CA THR A 61 2.63 8.58 -13.97
C THR A 61 1.68 7.40 -13.76
N ASN A 62 0.96 7.38 -12.64
CA ASN A 62 0.01 6.32 -12.31
C ASN A 62 -1.43 6.71 -12.68
N VAL A 63 -2.15 5.79 -13.31
CA VAL A 63 -3.59 5.91 -13.53
C VAL A 63 -4.30 4.73 -12.88
N SER A 64 -5.39 5.01 -12.16
CA SER A 64 -6.32 3.96 -11.73
C SER A 64 -7.22 3.59 -12.89
N LEU A 65 -7.13 2.34 -13.36
CA LEU A 65 -7.90 1.86 -14.50
C LEU A 65 -9.21 1.19 -14.08
N GLY A 66 -9.25 0.58 -12.90
CA GLY A 66 -10.46 -0.11 -12.42
C GLY A 66 -10.42 -0.44 -10.94
N LEU A 67 -11.58 -0.37 -10.30
CA LEU A 67 -11.80 -0.74 -8.91
C LEU A 67 -13.03 -1.67 -8.84
N ALA A 68 -12.87 -2.80 -8.17
CA ALA A 68 -13.98 -3.68 -7.81
C ALA A 68 -14.03 -3.77 -6.28
N SER A 69 -15.03 -3.13 -5.68
CA SER A 69 -15.27 -3.13 -4.24
C SER A 69 -16.25 -4.23 -3.83
N GLY A 70 -16.01 -4.90 -2.72
CA GLY A 70 -16.87 -5.99 -2.23
C GLY A 70 -16.77 -7.26 -3.08
N ALA A 71 -15.69 -7.42 -3.85
CA ALA A 71 -15.51 -8.51 -4.79
C ALA A 71 -14.18 -9.25 -4.53
N SER A 72 -14.25 -10.59 -4.53
CA SER A 72 -13.06 -11.45 -4.50
C SER A 72 -12.59 -11.86 -5.89
N THR A 73 -13.40 -11.61 -6.92
CA THR A 73 -13.07 -11.85 -8.32
C THR A 73 -13.63 -10.71 -9.15
N ALA A 74 -12.82 -10.14 -10.03
CA ALA A 74 -13.25 -9.11 -10.95
C ALA A 74 -12.47 -9.18 -12.26
N GLU A 75 -13.14 -8.81 -13.35
CA GLU A 75 -12.46 -8.52 -14.61
C GLU A 75 -11.99 -7.06 -14.57
N LEU A 76 -10.69 -6.83 -14.70
CA LEU A 76 -10.09 -5.51 -14.61
C LEU A 76 -9.48 -5.07 -15.95
N PRO A 77 -9.66 -3.79 -16.33
CA PRO A 77 -9.15 -3.22 -17.58
C PRO A 77 -7.65 -2.90 -17.47
N GLY A 78 -6.91 -3.12 -18.54
CA GLY A 78 -5.49 -2.83 -18.65
C GLY A 78 -5.10 -2.34 -20.05
N VAL A 79 -3.83 -1.98 -20.19
CA VAL A 79 -3.25 -1.54 -21.47
C VAL A 79 -2.79 -2.78 -22.25
N PRO A 80 -3.26 -2.98 -23.50
CA PRO A 80 -2.82 -4.08 -24.35
C PRO A 80 -1.29 -4.10 -24.52
N GLU A 81 -0.69 -5.29 -24.51
CA GLU A 81 0.78 -5.47 -24.60
C GLU A 81 1.40 -4.72 -25.79
N ALA A 82 0.73 -4.74 -26.95
CA ALA A 82 1.19 -4.06 -28.16
C ALA A 82 1.30 -2.53 -28.04
N LEU A 83 0.69 -1.93 -27.01
CA LEU A 83 0.68 -0.48 -26.76
C LEU A 83 1.58 -0.08 -25.57
N GLN A 84 2.22 -1.05 -24.92
CA GLN A 84 3.17 -0.82 -23.84
C GLN A 84 4.58 -0.57 -24.39
N ARG A 85 5.31 0.35 -23.75
CA ARG A 85 6.75 0.57 -23.90
C ARG A 85 7.49 -0.11 -22.76
N ASP A 86 8.79 -0.27 -22.93
CA ASP A 86 9.65 -0.79 -21.86
C ASP A 86 9.58 0.13 -20.63
N GLY A 87 9.48 -0.50 -19.46
CA GLY A 87 9.27 0.20 -18.19
C GLY A 87 7.81 0.50 -17.85
N ASP A 88 6.84 0.20 -18.73
CA ASP A 88 5.43 0.22 -18.35
C ASP A 88 5.03 -1.05 -17.60
N PHE A 89 4.10 -0.92 -16.66
CA PHE A 89 3.57 -2.05 -15.91
C PHE A 89 2.17 -1.79 -15.35
N HIS A 90 1.46 -2.89 -15.16
CA HIS A 90 0.21 -2.98 -14.42
C HIS A 90 0.50 -3.18 -12.94
N GLN A 91 -0.23 -2.47 -12.09
CA GLN A 91 -0.26 -2.67 -10.66
C GLN A 91 -1.56 -3.37 -10.28
N TYR A 92 -1.46 -4.61 -9.83
CA TYR A 92 -2.56 -5.36 -9.25
C TYR A 92 -2.54 -5.11 -7.75
N THR A 93 -3.64 -4.67 -7.16
CA THR A 93 -3.75 -4.51 -5.71
C THR A 93 -4.98 -5.23 -5.20
N ALA A 94 -4.79 -6.17 -4.29
CA ALA A 94 -5.86 -6.79 -3.53
C ALA A 94 -5.83 -6.26 -2.10
N THR A 95 -7.00 -5.92 -1.59
CA THR A 95 -7.20 -5.54 -0.19
C THR A 95 -8.28 -6.41 0.43
N GLY A 96 -8.04 -6.91 1.64
CA GLY A 96 -9.05 -7.59 2.45
C GLY A 96 -9.13 -6.96 3.82
N THR A 97 -10.34 -6.66 4.28
CA THR A 97 -10.60 -6.03 5.58
C THR A 97 -11.61 -6.83 6.39
N GLU A 98 -11.29 -7.11 7.65
CA GLU A 98 -12.13 -7.89 8.56
C GLU A 98 -11.82 -7.51 10.01
N ASN A 99 -12.82 -7.08 10.78
CA ASN A 99 -12.71 -6.85 12.24
C ASN A 99 -11.48 -6.03 12.68
N GLY A 100 -11.26 -4.86 12.08
CA GLY A 100 -10.11 -4.00 12.40
C GLY A 100 -8.78 -4.47 11.77
N SER A 101 -8.75 -5.68 11.20
CA SER A 101 -7.64 -6.15 10.37
C SER A 101 -7.77 -5.64 8.94
N SER A 102 -6.66 -5.20 8.36
CA SER A 102 -6.55 -4.88 6.93
C SER A 102 -5.29 -5.53 6.37
N ARG A 103 -5.42 -6.14 5.20
CA ARG A 103 -4.35 -6.82 4.48
C ARG A 103 -4.32 -6.31 3.06
N VAL A 104 -3.15 -5.96 2.57
CA VAL A 104 -2.95 -5.48 1.21
C VAL A 104 -1.81 -6.25 0.59
N ALA A 105 -2.02 -6.72 -0.64
CA ALA A 105 -0.99 -7.24 -1.51
C ALA A 105 -1.02 -6.45 -2.81
N THR A 106 0.13 -5.91 -3.20
CA THR A 106 0.33 -5.21 -4.45
C THR A 106 1.40 -5.91 -5.26
N GLU A 107 1.14 -6.15 -6.54
CA GLU A 107 2.09 -6.78 -7.45
C GLU A 107 2.18 -6.00 -8.76
N PHE A 108 3.40 -5.92 -9.31
CA PHE A 108 3.70 -5.19 -10.53
C PHE A 108 4.06 -6.16 -11.64
N HIS A 109 3.35 -6.06 -12.78
CA HIS A 109 3.58 -6.93 -13.93
C HIS A 109 3.47 -6.15 -15.22
N ARG A 110 4.42 -6.33 -16.13
CA ARG A 110 4.36 -5.78 -17.49
C ARG A 110 3.20 -6.41 -18.26
N THR A 111 3.16 -7.74 -18.31
CA THR A 111 2.13 -8.46 -19.04
C THR A 111 0.79 -8.42 -18.31
N LEU A 112 -0.24 -7.92 -18.99
CA LEU A 112 -1.62 -8.03 -18.51
C LEU A 112 -2.07 -9.49 -18.65
N ALA A 113 -2.26 -10.18 -17.53
CA ALA A 113 -2.77 -11.54 -17.49
C ALA A 113 -3.78 -11.72 -16.34
N SER A 114 -4.60 -12.77 -16.43
CA SER A 114 -5.46 -13.22 -15.33
C SER A 114 -4.62 -13.83 -14.21
N ARG A 115 -4.88 -13.43 -12.96
CA ARG A 115 -3.99 -13.72 -11.83
C ARG A 115 -4.77 -13.86 -10.53
N THR A 116 -4.21 -14.58 -9.58
CA THR A 116 -4.63 -14.54 -8.18
C THR A 116 -3.61 -13.73 -7.40
N ILE A 117 -4.08 -12.74 -6.65
CA ILE A 117 -3.27 -11.93 -5.74
C ILE A 117 -3.55 -12.41 -4.33
N ASP A 118 -2.57 -13.07 -3.72
CA ASP A 118 -2.71 -13.62 -2.37
C ASP A 118 -2.52 -12.53 -1.32
N LEU A 119 -3.54 -12.31 -0.49
CA LEU A 119 -3.40 -11.46 0.69
C LEU A 119 -2.37 -12.08 1.66
N PRO A 120 -1.54 -11.26 2.31
CA PRO A 120 -0.60 -11.78 3.29
C PRO A 120 -1.33 -12.38 4.51
N PRO A 121 -0.65 -13.14 5.38
CA PRO A 121 -1.20 -13.50 6.67
C PRO A 121 -1.58 -12.26 7.49
N ALA A 122 -2.66 -12.34 8.27
CA ALA A 122 -3.00 -11.30 9.23
C ALA A 122 -1.96 -11.25 10.36
N ILE A 123 -1.91 -10.12 11.07
CA ILE A 123 -1.14 -9.94 12.30
C ILE A 123 -2.09 -9.83 13.48
N ASP A 124 -1.64 -10.30 14.65
CA ASP A 124 -2.41 -10.26 15.90
C ASP A 124 -1.51 -9.70 17.01
N PRO A 125 -1.38 -8.36 17.09
CA PRO A 125 -0.48 -7.71 18.03
C PRO A 125 -1.08 -7.69 19.44
N THR A 126 -0.24 -7.89 20.44
CA THR A 126 -0.58 -7.57 21.83
C THR A 126 -0.20 -6.12 22.11
N VAL A 127 -1.19 -5.28 22.39
CA VAL A 127 -1.00 -3.84 22.65
C VAL A 127 -1.17 -3.56 24.15
N SER A 128 -0.26 -2.76 24.71
CA SER A 128 -0.28 -2.33 26.11
C SER A 128 -0.11 -0.82 26.20
N GLU A 129 -0.83 -0.18 27.12
CA GLU A 129 -0.63 1.23 27.41
C GLU A 129 0.74 1.46 28.09
N LEU A 130 1.32 2.63 27.85
CA LEU A 130 2.57 3.06 28.48
C LEU A 130 2.33 4.33 29.29
N ASP A 131 3.02 4.44 30.42
CA ASP A 131 3.07 5.67 31.21
C ASP A 131 3.77 6.79 30.42
N GLY A 132 3.50 8.06 30.76
CA GLY A 132 4.19 9.22 30.19
C GLY A 132 3.24 10.31 29.72
N THR A 133 3.77 11.24 28.93
CA THR A 133 2.99 12.39 28.45
C THR A 133 2.15 12.06 27.22
N GLY A 134 0.82 12.12 27.37
CA GLY A 134 -0.14 11.80 26.32
C GLY A 134 -0.43 10.31 26.19
N ARG A 135 -1.23 9.95 25.18
CA ARG A 135 -1.57 8.56 24.88
C ARG A 135 -0.37 7.86 24.26
N ARG A 136 0.09 6.80 24.92
CA ARG A 136 1.23 6.00 24.47
C ARG A 136 0.90 4.51 24.55
N VAL A 137 1.42 3.75 23.59
CA VAL A 137 1.25 2.30 23.54
C VAL A 137 2.54 1.60 23.12
N SER A 138 2.69 0.36 23.55
CA SER A 138 3.64 -0.62 23.02
C SER A 138 2.88 -1.74 22.34
N ALA A 139 3.35 -2.20 21.19
CA ALA A 139 2.81 -3.33 20.47
C ALA A 139 3.88 -4.42 20.33
N GLU A 140 3.59 -5.61 20.83
CA GLU A 140 4.33 -6.83 20.55
C GLU A 140 3.64 -7.60 19.42
N VAL A 141 4.36 -7.91 18.36
CA VAL A 141 3.77 -8.41 17.11
C VAL A 141 4.47 -9.71 16.69
N PRO A 142 3.76 -10.85 16.62
CA PRO A 142 4.24 -12.01 15.89
C PRO A 142 4.30 -11.66 14.41
N ILE A 143 5.50 -11.61 13.82
CA ILE A 143 5.72 -11.21 12.42
C ILE A 143 5.75 -12.48 11.55
N PRO A 144 4.75 -12.68 10.66
CA PRO A 144 4.72 -13.81 9.74
C PRO A 144 5.96 -13.84 8.83
N SER A 145 6.40 -15.03 8.42
CA SER A 145 7.58 -15.18 7.55
C SER A 145 7.45 -14.42 6.23
N ALA A 146 6.23 -14.35 5.68
CA ALA A 146 5.92 -13.55 4.48
C ALA A 146 6.34 -12.07 4.58
N PHE A 147 6.50 -11.51 5.78
CA PHE A 147 7.04 -10.17 5.96
C PHE A 147 8.55 -10.15 6.21
N ARG A 148 9.11 -11.18 6.83
CA ARG A 148 10.54 -11.28 7.15
C ARG A 148 11.39 -11.65 5.94
N ASP A 149 10.80 -12.36 4.98
CA ASP A 149 11.49 -12.84 3.79
C ASP A 149 11.58 -11.77 2.68
N GLY A 150 11.00 -10.57 2.91
CA GLY A 150 11.10 -9.42 2.00
C GLY A 150 12.46 -8.73 2.08
N ASP A 151 12.84 -8.04 1.00
CA ASP A 151 14.10 -7.29 0.92
C ASP A 151 14.09 -6.06 1.86
N PHE A 152 12.91 -5.44 2.01
CA PHE A 152 12.69 -4.29 2.88
C PHE A 152 11.39 -4.46 3.64
N GLY A 153 11.31 -3.92 4.85
CA GLY A 153 10.08 -3.93 5.61
C GLY A 153 10.18 -3.11 6.89
N MET A 154 9.02 -2.76 7.44
CA MET A 154 8.91 -2.03 8.70
C MET A 154 7.82 -2.62 9.58
N LEU A 155 8.02 -2.51 10.89
CA LEU A 155 6.97 -2.61 11.89
C LEU A 155 6.69 -1.20 12.42
N MET A 156 5.43 -0.83 12.51
CA MET A 156 5.00 0.51 12.91
C MET A 156 3.83 0.42 13.89
N VAL A 157 3.78 1.36 14.83
CA VAL A 157 2.58 1.68 15.61
C VAL A 157 2.25 3.15 15.46
N GLN A 158 0.96 3.42 15.30
CA GLN A 158 0.38 4.74 15.25
C GLN A 158 -0.68 4.86 16.35
N VAL A 159 -0.72 6.00 17.02
CA VAL A 159 -1.81 6.40 17.91
C VAL A 159 -2.44 7.66 17.34
N ILE A 160 -3.76 7.71 17.26
CA ILE A 160 -4.55 8.80 16.68
C ILE A 160 -5.62 9.22 17.70
N GLY A 161 -5.78 10.53 17.89
CA GLY A 161 -6.81 11.10 18.75
C GLY A 161 -6.87 12.61 18.61
N GLU A 162 -8.08 13.18 18.64
CA GLU A 162 -8.33 14.64 18.60
C GLU A 162 -7.57 15.41 17.50
N GLY A 163 -7.47 14.84 16.30
CA GLY A 163 -6.77 15.47 15.16
C GLY A 163 -5.25 15.44 15.25
N ARG A 164 -4.68 14.69 16.21
CA ARG A 164 -3.25 14.46 16.38
C ARG A 164 -2.91 13.00 16.12
N SER A 165 -1.67 12.75 15.73
CA SER A 165 -1.16 11.38 15.63
C SER A 165 0.31 11.29 16.02
N ASN A 166 0.68 10.20 16.69
CA ASN A 166 2.07 9.82 16.94
C ASN A 166 2.36 8.51 16.20
N ASN A 167 3.45 8.45 15.46
CA ASN A 167 3.87 7.29 14.69
C ASN A 167 5.28 6.90 15.10
N THR A 168 5.52 5.62 15.36
CA THR A 168 6.87 5.09 15.55
C THR A 168 7.04 3.86 14.69
N ALA A 169 8.17 3.80 13.97
CA ALA A 169 8.47 2.71 13.05
C ALA A 169 9.90 2.21 13.26
N VAL A 170 10.08 0.90 13.10
CA VAL A 170 11.36 0.21 13.15
C VAL A 170 11.52 -0.66 11.91
N SER A 171 12.71 -0.64 11.30
CA SER A 171 13.01 -1.52 10.18
C SER A 171 13.02 -2.98 10.66
N LEU A 172 12.42 -3.88 9.87
CA LEU A 172 12.43 -5.32 10.19
C LEU A 172 13.85 -5.89 10.29
N GLY A 173 14.83 -5.32 9.57
CA GLY A 173 16.24 -5.72 9.67
C GLY A 173 16.88 -5.44 11.04
N ARG A 174 16.23 -4.66 11.91
CA ARG A 174 16.65 -4.43 13.30
C ARG A 174 15.99 -5.36 14.31
N ILE A 175 14.97 -6.12 13.89
CA ILE A 175 14.23 -7.03 14.75
C ILE A 175 14.87 -8.41 14.66
N ALA A 176 15.36 -8.93 15.79
CA ALA A 176 15.87 -10.29 15.86
C ALA A 176 14.72 -11.28 16.08
N GLY A 177 14.55 -12.25 15.18
CA GLY A 177 13.61 -13.35 15.35
C GLY A 177 12.22 -13.12 14.73
N SER A 178 11.22 -13.80 15.28
CA SER A 178 9.86 -13.86 14.73
C SER A 178 8.86 -12.92 15.38
N THR A 179 9.27 -12.17 16.40
CA THR A 179 8.42 -11.25 17.16
C THR A 179 9.12 -9.90 17.24
N GLY A 180 8.39 -8.83 16.94
CA GLY A 180 8.89 -7.47 17.01
C GLY A 180 8.13 -6.64 18.05
N THR A 181 8.83 -5.71 18.69
CA THR A 181 8.21 -4.73 19.59
C THR A 181 8.43 -3.34 19.04
N VAL A 182 7.38 -2.53 19.03
CA VAL A 182 7.43 -1.11 18.69
C VAL A 182 6.56 -0.34 19.67
N ALA A 183 7.03 0.83 20.10
CA ALA A 183 6.33 1.65 21.08
C ALA A 183 6.34 3.10 20.64
N THR A 184 5.30 3.86 20.97
CA THR A 184 5.31 5.31 20.82
C THR A 184 6.32 5.92 21.79
N GLU A 185 7.27 6.70 21.29
CA GLU A 185 8.28 7.37 22.12
C GLU A 185 7.68 8.44 23.05
N ASP A 186 8.32 8.69 24.20
CA ASP A 186 8.03 9.87 25.03
C ASP A 186 8.98 10.99 24.61
N LEU A 187 8.43 12.05 24.05
CA LEU A 187 9.19 13.21 23.57
C LEU A 187 9.16 14.38 24.55
N SER A 188 8.57 14.22 25.74
CA SER A 188 8.35 15.33 26.69
C SER A 188 9.62 16.05 27.14
N ASP A 189 10.75 15.35 27.14
CA ASP A 189 12.06 15.92 27.48
C ASP A 189 12.88 16.34 26.24
N ALA A 190 12.35 16.17 25.02
CA ALA A 190 13.07 16.47 23.79
C ALA A 190 13.17 18.00 23.56
N PRO A 191 14.38 18.55 23.29
CA PRO A 191 14.53 19.98 23.01
C PRO A 191 13.67 20.46 21.84
N GLY A 192 12.86 21.50 22.06
CA GLY A 192 11.98 22.08 21.06
C GLY A 192 10.63 21.35 20.88
N TRP A 193 10.37 20.31 21.67
CA TRP A 193 9.08 19.64 21.71
C TRP A 193 8.06 20.42 22.57
N SER A 194 6.79 20.44 22.14
CA SER A 194 5.66 20.89 22.95
C SER A 194 4.77 19.71 23.31
N ASN A 195 4.47 19.54 24.60
CA ASN A 195 3.54 18.50 25.08
C ASN A 195 2.10 18.72 24.58
N GLU A 196 1.76 19.92 24.09
CA GLU A 196 0.48 20.16 23.41
C GLU A 196 0.38 19.46 22.05
N TRP A 197 1.47 18.93 21.49
CA TRP A 197 1.46 18.18 20.24
C TRP A 197 1.18 16.69 20.44
N THR A 198 1.22 16.19 21.68
CA THR A 198 0.92 14.78 21.96
C THR A 198 -0.55 14.46 21.73
N VAL A 199 -0.85 13.19 21.46
CA VAL A 199 -2.24 12.71 21.45
C VAL A 199 -2.77 12.77 22.88
N PRO A 200 -3.90 13.44 23.14
CA PRO A 200 -4.48 13.52 24.48
C PRO A 200 -4.75 12.13 25.08
N SER A 201 -4.55 12.00 26.39
CA SER A 201 -4.80 10.75 27.11
C SER A 201 -6.30 10.55 27.41
N ASP A 202 -7.08 11.63 27.38
CA ASP A 202 -8.53 11.67 27.46
C ASP A 202 -9.17 11.71 26.07
N GLY A 203 -10.40 11.18 25.96
CA GLY A 203 -11.14 11.13 24.70
C GLY A 203 -11.01 9.81 23.93
N SER A 204 -11.64 9.76 22.75
CA SER A 204 -11.57 8.61 21.85
C SER A 204 -10.19 8.54 21.21
N THR A 205 -9.54 7.39 21.35
CA THR A 205 -8.23 7.13 20.74
C THR A 205 -8.28 5.82 19.99
N GLN A 206 -7.56 5.80 18.86
CA GLN A 206 -7.39 4.64 18.03
C GLN A 206 -5.89 4.37 17.91
N TRP A 207 -5.51 3.09 17.92
CA TRP A 207 -4.19 2.68 17.51
C TRP A 207 -4.24 1.86 16.23
N VAL A 208 -3.16 1.92 15.47
CA VAL A 208 -2.92 1.09 14.29
C VAL A 208 -1.53 0.49 14.42
N VAL A 209 -1.44 -0.84 14.36
CA VAL A 209 -0.17 -1.57 14.25
C VAL A 209 -0.08 -2.09 12.84
N GLN A 210 1.06 -1.90 12.18
CA GLN A 210 1.25 -2.27 10.78
C GLN A 210 2.60 -2.95 10.58
N VAL A 211 2.61 -4.01 9.78
CA VAL A 211 3.82 -4.64 9.26
C VAL A 211 3.81 -4.54 7.74
N THR A 212 4.93 -4.14 7.16
CA THR A 212 5.11 -4.06 5.71
C THR A 212 6.30 -4.89 5.25
N ALA A 213 6.22 -5.39 4.02
CA ALA A 213 7.35 -6.00 3.34
C ALA A 213 7.30 -5.70 1.85
N THR A 214 8.46 -5.50 1.25
CA THR A 214 8.65 -5.26 -0.17
C THR A 214 9.62 -6.30 -0.70
N TYR A 215 9.29 -6.85 -1.87
CA TYR A 215 10.14 -7.73 -2.65
C TYR A 215 10.43 -7.02 -3.97
N ALA A 216 11.69 -6.69 -4.17
CA ALA A 216 12.18 -5.91 -5.29
C ALA A 216 13.13 -6.78 -6.13
N PRO A 217 12.84 -7.05 -7.41
CA PRO A 217 13.70 -7.83 -8.28
C PRO A 217 15.09 -7.18 -8.45
N GLY A 218 16.06 -7.58 -7.63
CA GLY A 218 17.39 -6.96 -7.57
C GLY A 218 17.83 -6.56 -6.15
N GLY A 219 16.89 -6.59 -5.18
CA GLY A 219 17.18 -6.38 -3.76
C GLY A 219 17.48 -4.92 -3.39
N THR A 220 17.17 -3.95 -4.27
CA THR A 220 17.30 -2.52 -3.98
C THR A 220 15.95 -1.80 -4.01
N VAL A 221 15.84 -0.67 -3.32
CA VAL A 221 14.61 0.15 -3.35
C VAL A 221 14.31 0.66 -4.76
N ALA A 222 15.35 0.91 -5.57
CA ALA A 222 15.19 1.33 -6.95
C ALA A 222 14.50 0.26 -7.82
N ASP A 223 14.59 -1.01 -7.40
CA ASP A 223 14.03 -2.14 -8.14
C ASP A 223 12.55 -2.42 -7.82
N PHE A 224 11.93 -1.63 -6.95
CA PHE A 224 10.49 -1.75 -6.68
C PHE A 224 9.65 -1.47 -7.94
N CYS A 225 10.20 -0.72 -8.89
CA CYS A 225 9.54 -0.34 -10.14
C CYS A 225 9.86 -1.26 -11.31
N ASN A 226 9.96 -2.55 -11.02
CA ASN A 226 10.26 -3.59 -11.99
C ASN A 226 9.17 -4.64 -12.05
N ASP A 227 9.10 -5.30 -13.20
CA ASP A 227 8.29 -6.49 -13.42
C ASP A 227 8.61 -7.57 -12.36
N GLY A 228 7.57 -8.07 -11.69
CA GLY A 228 7.68 -9.05 -10.62
C GLY A 228 7.88 -8.46 -9.22
N ALA A 229 7.95 -7.14 -9.06
CA ALA A 229 7.96 -6.52 -7.74
C ALA A 229 6.63 -6.74 -7.00
N ARG A 230 6.69 -6.81 -5.67
CA ARG A 230 5.50 -6.88 -4.83
C ARG A 230 5.68 -6.19 -3.49
N SER A 231 4.59 -5.69 -2.92
CA SER A 231 4.54 -5.21 -1.54
C SER A 231 3.38 -5.83 -0.78
N LEU A 232 3.62 -6.13 0.49
CA LEU A 232 2.67 -6.71 1.42
C LEU A 232 2.47 -5.74 2.58
N VAL A 233 1.24 -5.62 3.03
CA VAL A 233 0.87 -4.89 4.24
C VAL A 233 -0.11 -5.74 5.02
N ALA A 234 0.11 -5.86 6.33
CA ALA A 234 -0.93 -6.25 7.27
C ALA A 234 -0.99 -5.19 8.37
N SER A 235 -2.19 -4.82 8.76
CA SER A 235 -2.41 -3.92 9.89
C SER A 235 -3.55 -4.42 10.76
N GLN A 236 -3.43 -4.20 12.06
CA GLN A 236 -4.51 -4.33 13.01
C GLN A 236 -4.82 -2.95 13.58
N THR A 237 -6.10 -2.65 13.69
CA THR A 237 -6.62 -1.42 14.26
C THR A 237 -7.55 -1.76 15.40
N GLU A 238 -7.42 -1.04 16.51
CA GLU A 238 -8.41 -1.05 17.58
C GLU A 238 -8.58 0.38 18.09
N GLY A 239 -9.83 0.74 18.40
CA GLY A 239 -10.18 2.08 18.85
C GLY A 239 -11.68 2.18 19.08
N GLY A 240 -12.05 2.95 20.11
CA GLY A 240 -13.42 3.25 20.53
C GLY A 240 -13.72 4.73 20.41
#